data_AF-S7MTW3-F1
#
_entry.id   AF-S7MTW3-F1
#
_cell.length_a   1.000
_cell.length_b   1.000
_cell.length_c   1.000
_cell.angle_alpha   90.00
_cell.angle_beta   90.00
_cell.angle_gamma   90.00
#
_symmetry.space_group_name_H-M   'P 1'
#
loop_
_entity.id
_entity.type
_entity.pdbx_description
1 polymer ?
#
loop_
_entity_poly.entity_id
_entity_poly.type
_entity_poly.pdbx_seq_one_letter_code
_entity_poly.pdbx_strand_id
1 'polypeptide(L)'
;MSGQNSGCMEAALALERSLNQALLELQALVLPTDPQLCDFLQNHFLGEVAPVQGTAFDLRKPVALGKHLQDFHVGGFDHNFCLKGSKEKHFCARVHHAGSGRVLEVHTTQPGVQFYTGNFLDGTLKGKSGAVYPKHSGFCLETQNWPDAVNQPHFPPVLLRPGEEYDHTTWFRFSVA
;
A
#
# COMPACT_ATOMS: atom_id res chain seq x y z
N MET A 1 -12.01 -18.11 24.12
CA MET A 1 -11.04 -17.07 23.71
C MET A 1 -10.48 -17.45 22.35
N SER A 2 -11.10 -17.03 21.26
CA SER A 2 -10.59 -17.08 19.89
C SER A 2 -11.71 -16.64 18.94
N GLY A 3 -11.49 -15.65 18.07
CA GLY A 3 -12.38 -15.46 16.91
C GLY A 3 -12.85 -14.04 16.57
N GLN A 4 -11.99 -13.00 16.63
CA GLN A 4 -12.38 -11.67 16.10
C GLN A 4 -11.38 -11.01 15.15
N ASN A 5 -10.24 -11.65 14.81
CA ASN A 5 -9.25 -11.07 13.90
C ASN A 5 -9.45 -11.43 12.40
N SER A 6 -10.46 -12.24 12.04
CA SER A 6 -10.70 -12.64 10.64
C SER A 6 -11.40 -11.55 9.82
N GLY A 7 -12.25 -10.73 10.43
CA GLY A 7 -13.15 -9.82 9.70
C GLY A 7 -12.47 -8.67 8.96
N CYS A 8 -11.41 -8.06 9.51
CA CYS A 8 -10.71 -6.96 8.83
C CYS A 8 -9.84 -7.45 7.66
N MET A 9 -9.21 -8.63 7.80
CA MET A 9 -8.42 -9.22 6.72
C MET A 9 -9.33 -9.79 5.64
N GLU A 10 -10.47 -10.38 6.00
CA GLU A 10 -11.51 -10.77 5.04
C GLU A 10 -12.10 -9.56 4.32
N ALA A 11 -12.30 -8.43 5.00
CA ALA A 11 -12.77 -7.19 4.37
C ALA A 11 -11.73 -6.59 3.41
N ALA A 12 -10.44 -6.58 3.79
CA ALA A 12 -9.36 -6.12 2.91
C ALA A 12 -9.21 -7.02 1.68
N LEU A 13 -9.20 -8.34 1.88
CA LEU A 13 -9.20 -9.32 0.78
C LEU A 13 -10.47 -9.23 -0.07
N ALA A 14 -11.63 -8.93 0.52
CA ALA A 14 -12.86 -8.72 -0.21
C ALA A 14 -12.83 -7.41 -1.02
N LEU A 15 -12.20 -6.36 -0.50
CA LEU A 15 -12.01 -5.09 -1.21
C LEU A 15 -11.03 -5.26 -2.37
N GLU A 16 -9.90 -5.92 -2.13
CA GLU A 16 -8.92 -6.28 -3.17
C GLU A 16 -9.56 -7.17 -4.23
N ARG A 17 -10.33 -8.19 -3.83
CA ARG A 17 -11.12 -9.00 -4.77
C ARG A 17 -12.15 -8.16 -5.51
N SER A 18 -12.84 -7.22 -4.85
CA SER A 18 -13.85 -6.38 -5.49
C SER A 18 -13.22 -5.39 -6.47
N LEU A 19 -12.03 -4.87 -6.17
CA LEU A 19 -11.29 -3.97 -7.04
C LEU A 19 -10.70 -4.74 -8.23
N ASN A 20 -10.12 -5.92 -7.98
CA ASN A 20 -9.65 -6.83 -9.02
C ASN A 20 -10.81 -7.35 -9.87
N GLN A 21 -11.97 -7.63 -9.27
CA GLN A 21 -13.19 -8.03 -9.96
C GLN A 21 -13.77 -6.87 -10.78
N ALA A 22 -13.77 -5.64 -10.26
CA ALA A 22 -14.18 -4.45 -10.99
C ALA A 22 -13.22 -4.14 -12.15
N LEU A 23 -11.91 -4.40 -11.99
CA LEU A 23 -10.91 -4.31 -13.05
C LEU A 23 -11.07 -5.43 -14.09
N LEU A 24 -11.40 -6.66 -13.67
CA LEU A 24 -11.76 -7.79 -14.53
C LEU A 24 -13.07 -7.54 -15.28
N GLU A 25 -14.04 -6.87 -14.66
CA GLU A 25 -15.31 -6.47 -15.27
C GLU A 25 -15.11 -5.29 -16.23
N LEU A 26 -14.23 -4.35 -15.92
CA LEU A 26 -13.76 -3.33 -16.86
C LEU A 26 -13.03 -3.98 -18.04
N GLN A 27 -12.18 -4.98 -17.79
CA GLN A 27 -11.60 -5.82 -18.84
C GLN A 27 -12.71 -6.50 -19.65
N ALA A 28 -13.70 -7.15 -19.03
CA ALA A 28 -14.79 -7.85 -19.71
C ALA A 28 -15.66 -6.92 -20.57
N LEU A 29 -15.86 -5.66 -20.14
CA LEU A 29 -16.54 -4.61 -20.90
C LEU A 29 -15.71 -4.11 -22.10
N VAL A 30 -14.38 -4.23 -22.04
CA VAL A 30 -13.43 -3.81 -23.10
C VAL A 30 -13.05 -4.98 -24.03
N LEU A 31 -13.23 -6.23 -23.57
CA LEU A 31 -12.67 -7.45 -24.16
C LEU A 31 -13.27 -7.98 -25.48
N PRO A 32 -14.44 -7.58 -26.02
CA PRO A 32 -14.87 -8.22 -27.26
C PRO A 32 -14.07 -7.80 -28.51
N THR A 33 -13.26 -6.74 -28.49
CA THR A 33 -12.83 -6.13 -29.77
C THR A 33 -11.36 -5.75 -29.99
N ASP A 34 -10.46 -5.68 -28.99
CA ASP A 34 -9.07 -5.26 -29.28
C ASP A 34 -7.98 -5.80 -28.32
N PRO A 35 -7.17 -6.79 -28.76
CA PRO A 35 -5.99 -7.26 -28.02
C PRO A 35 -4.95 -6.17 -27.71
N GLN A 36 -4.81 -5.14 -28.56
CA GLN A 36 -3.85 -4.05 -28.33
C GLN A 36 -4.29 -3.13 -27.18
N LEU A 37 -5.60 -3.00 -26.95
CA LEU A 37 -6.14 -2.22 -25.84
C LEU A 37 -5.97 -2.95 -24.50
N CYS A 38 -6.02 -4.29 -24.50
CA CYS A 38 -5.71 -5.09 -23.30
C CYS A 38 -4.23 -4.97 -22.92
N ASP A 39 -3.33 -5.13 -23.90
CA ASP A 39 -1.90 -4.91 -23.70
C ASP A 39 -1.62 -3.47 -23.27
N PHE A 40 -2.35 -2.49 -23.80
CA PHE A 40 -2.24 -1.09 -23.38
C PHE A 40 -2.68 -0.89 -21.93
N LEU A 41 -3.86 -1.36 -21.52
CA LEU A 41 -4.34 -1.18 -20.14
C LEU A 41 -3.46 -1.90 -19.12
N GLN A 42 -2.96 -3.10 -19.43
CA GLN A 42 -2.03 -3.81 -18.55
C GLN A 42 -0.66 -3.12 -18.47
N ASN A 43 -0.08 -2.74 -19.60
CA ASN A 43 1.27 -2.18 -19.63
C ASN A 43 1.35 -0.67 -19.28
N HIS A 44 0.30 0.11 -19.56
CA HIS A 44 0.24 1.55 -19.27
C HIS A 44 -0.45 1.92 -17.96
N PHE A 45 -1.40 1.11 -17.46
CA PHE A 45 -2.16 1.48 -16.26
C PHE A 45 -1.90 0.60 -15.04
N LEU A 46 -1.45 -0.65 -15.22
CA LEU A 46 -1.35 -1.63 -14.11
C LEU A 46 0.07 -2.12 -13.83
N GLY A 47 1.03 -1.94 -14.76
CA GLY A 47 2.41 -2.42 -14.63
C GLY A 47 3.50 -1.34 -14.62
N GLU A 48 3.17 -0.05 -14.75
CA GLU A 48 4.18 1.00 -14.87
C GLU A 48 4.84 1.35 -13.52
N VAL A 49 6.18 1.34 -13.48
CA VAL A 49 6.96 1.83 -12.34
C VAL A 49 7.26 3.32 -12.55
N ALA A 50 6.33 4.18 -12.13
CA ALA A 50 6.44 5.62 -12.34
C ALA A 50 7.45 6.30 -11.37
N PRO A 51 8.26 7.26 -11.85
CA PRO A 51 9.13 8.05 -10.98
C PRO A 51 8.30 8.99 -10.09
N VAL A 52 8.69 9.13 -8.83
CA VAL A 52 8.00 10.03 -7.89
C VAL A 52 8.40 11.50 -8.04
N GLN A 53 9.51 11.80 -8.71
CA GLN A 53 10.07 13.15 -8.75
C GLN A 53 9.09 14.15 -9.38
N GLY A 54 8.80 15.24 -8.65
CA GLY A 54 7.90 16.29 -9.11
C GLY A 54 6.41 15.96 -9.00
N THR A 55 6.06 14.81 -8.40
CA THR A 55 4.66 14.41 -8.20
C THR A 55 4.26 14.47 -6.72
N ALA A 56 2.97 14.29 -6.44
CA ALA A 56 2.43 14.15 -5.08
C ALA A 56 3.05 12.96 -4.32
N PHE A 57 3.66 12.01 -5.04
CA PHE A 57 4.28 10.82 -4.49
C PHE A 57 5.74 11.04 -4.07
N ASP A 58 6.31 12.23 -4.24
CA ASP A 58 7.66 12.51 -3.75
C ASP A 58 7.70 12.71 -2.22
N LEU A 59 7.67 11.60 -1.49
CA LEU A 59 7.74 11.57 -0.02
C LEU A 59 9.17 11.36 0.50
N ARG A 60 10.19 11.53 -0.36
CA ARG A 60 11.60 11.34 0.02
C ARG A 60 12.11 12.41 0.98
N LYS A 61 11.46 13.58 1.00
CA LYS A 61 11.64 14.61 2.01
C LYS A 61 10.42 14.62 2.94
N PRO A 62 10.60 14.92 4.24
CA PRO A 62 9.46 15.01 5.17
C PRO A 62 8.45 16.05 4.70
N VAL A 63 7.17 15.69 4.71
CA VAL A 63 6.05 16.58 4.38
C VAL A 63 4.99 16.51 5.48
N ALA A 64 4.29 17.62 5.70
CA ALA A 64 3.09 17.61 6.53
C ALA A 64 1.94 17.01 5.73
N LEU A 65 1.54 15.77 6.03
CA LEU A 65 0.64 14.97 5.20
C LEU A 65 -0.65 15.72 4.79
N GLY A 66 -1.36 16.35 5.74
CA GLY A 66 -2.59 17.08 5.43
C GLY A 66 -2.39 18.23 4.43
N LYS A 67 -1.33 19.04 4.61
CA LYS A 67 -0.99 20.12 3.68
C LYS A 67 -0.59 19.56 2.32
N HIS A 68 0.21 18.50 2.30
CA HIS A 68 0.68 17.86 1.07
C HIS A 68 -0.47 17.30 0.23
N LEU A 69 -1.42 16.61 0.87
CA LEU A 69 -2.63 16.11 0.21
C LEU A 69 -3.45 17.26 -0.39
N GLN A 70 -3.57 18.38 0.34
CA GLN A 70 -4.28 19.57 -0.11
C GLN A 70 -3.58 20.25 -1.30
N ASP A 71 -2.27 20.50 -1.21
CA ASP A 71 -1.48 21.19 -2.24
C ASP A 71 -1.56 20.45 -3.59
N PHE A 72 -1.50 19.12 -3.55
CA PHE A 72 -1.57 18.25 -4.72
C PHE A 72 -3.00 17.84 -5.11
N HIS A 73 -4.01 18.27 -4.35
CA HIS A 73 -5.42 17.94 -4.58
C HIS A 73 -5.68 16.42 -4.66
N VAL A 74 -4.99 15.65 -3.81
CA VAL A 74 -5.13 14.19 -3.76
C VAL A 74 -5.98 13.78 -2.55
N GLY A 75 -6.88 12.82 -2.75
CA GLY A 75 -7.84 12.39 -1.73
C GLY A 75 -7.26 11.51 -0.62
N GLY A 76 -5.97 11.20 -0.68
CA GLY A 76 -5.26 10.23 0.15
C GLY A 76 -4.29 9.39 -0.68
N PHE A 77 -3.51 8.54 -0.03
CA PHE A 77 -2.70 7.51 -0.68
C PHE A 77 -3.32 6.13 -0.46
N ASP A 78 -3.23 5.30 -1.49
CA ASP A 78 -3.44 3.85 -1.45
C ASP A 78 -2.54 3.20 -2.51
N HIS A 79 -1.22 3.38 -2.34
CA HIS A 79 -0.25 3.00 -3.38
C HIS A 79 0.95 2.27 -2.80
N ASN A 80 1.51 1.37 -3.60
CA ASN A 80 2.79 0.73 -3.32
C ASN A 80 3.94 1.66 -3.71
N PHE A 81 4.81 1.96 -2.76
CA PHE A 81 6.07 2.64 -2.99
C PHE A 81 7.18 1.62 -3.22
N CYS A 82 7.84 1.72 -4.37
CA CYS A 82 8.95 0.85 -4.73
C CYS A 82 10.19 1.22 -3.89
N LEU A 83 10.61 0.34 -2.99
CA LEU A 83 11.78 0.54 -2.15
C LEU A 83 13.06 0.15 -2.92
N LYS A 84 14.13 0.92 -2.75
CA LYS A 84 15.47 0.57 -3.25
C LYS A 84 16.14 -0.44 -2.31
N GLY A 85 15.47 -1.58 -2.11
CA GLY A 85 15.87 -2.60 -1.16
C GLY A 85 16.58 -3.78 -1.80
N SER A 86 17.56 -4.34 -1.09
CA SER A 86 17.95 -5.74 -1.28
C SER A 86 17.16 -6.61 -0.30
N LYS A 87 17.45 -7.92 -0.25
CA LYS A 87 16.93 -8.80 0.81
C LYS A 87 17.47 -8.44 2.21
N GLU A 88 18.48 -7.57 2.30
CA GLU A 88 18.99 -7.04 3.56
C GLU A 88 18.06 -5.98 4.15
N LYS A 89 18.17 -5.79 5.47
CA LYS A 89 17.45 -4.72 6.17
C LYS A 89 17.79 -3.36 5.58
N HIS A 90 16.77 -2.63 5.15
CA HIS A 90 16.87 -1.27 4.64
C HIS A 90 15.76 -0.36 5.19
N PHE A 91 15.99 0.94 5.09
CA PHE A 91 15.03 1.95 5.54
C PHE A 91 13.80 1.98 4.62
N CYS A 92 12.61 2.01 5.20
CA CYS A 92 11.34 2.07 4.49
C CYS A 92 10.71 3.46 4.62
N ALA A 93 10.40 3.89 5.84
CA ALA A 93 9.67 5.14 6.08
C ALA A 93 9.94 5.69 7.48
N ARG A 94 9.70 7.00 7.66
CA ARG A 94 9.66 7.66 8.97
C ARG A 94 8.41 8.50 9.07
N VAL A 95 7.66 8.31 10.15
CA VAL A 95 6.49 9.13 10.50
C VAL A 95 6.79 9.84 11.83
N HIS A 96 6.54 11.14 11.87
CA HIS A 96 6.75 11.96 13.06
C HIS A 96 5.48 12.75 13.37
N HIS A 97 5.01 12.67 14.62
CA HIS A 97 3.93 13.50 15.11
C HIS A 97 4.48 14.50 16.14
N ALA A 98 4.83 15.70 15.64
CA ALA A 98 5.45 16.78 16.42
C ALA A 98 4.65 17.15 17.68
N GLY A 99 3.31 17.14 17.61
CA GLY A 99 2.46 17.46 18.77
C GLY A 99 2.63 16.50 19.96
N SER A 100 3.18 15.30 19.74
CA SER A 100 3.47 14.34 20.81
C SER A 100 4.95 13.97 20.93
N GLY A 101 5.81 14.45 20.02
CA GLY A 101 7.19 14.01 19.84
C GLY A 101 7.36 12.56 19.35
N ARG A 102 6.29 11.76 19.21
CA ARG A 102 6.37 10.36 18.79
C ARG A 102 6.92 10.23 17.38
N VAL A 103 7.90 9.34 17.22
CA VAL A 103 8.46 8.94 15.93
C VAL A 103 8.27 7.44 15.75
N LEU A 104 7.85 7.06 14.54
CA LEU A 104 7.91 5.69 14.05
C LEU A 104 8.89 5.63 12.88
N GLU A 105 9.92 4.81 12.98
CA GLU A 105 10.78 4.43 11.87
C GLU A 105 10.50 2.98 11.48
N VAL A 106 10.30 2.75 10.19
CA VAL A 106 10.09 1.42 9.62
C VAL A 106 11.33 1.03 8.82
N HIS A 107 11.84 -0.16 9.10
CA HIS A 107 12.85 -0.82 8.28
C HIS A 107 12.29 -2.16 7.83
N THR A 108 12.73 -2.67 6.70
CA THR A 108 12.24 -3.94 6.16
C THR A 108 13.26 -4.62 5.26
N THR A 109 12.97 -5.86 4.90
CA THR A 109 13.64 -6.64 3.86
C THR A 109 12.79 -6.75 2.58
N GLN A 110 11.58 -6.18 2.61
CA GLN A 110 10.60 -6.25 1.51
C GLN A 110 10.87 -5.20 0.43
N PRO A 111 10.56 -5.48 -0.84
CA PRO A 111 10.87 -4.58 -1.96
C PRO A 111 9.86 -3.42 -2.11
N GLY A 112 8.77 -3.42 -1.37
CA GLY A 112 7.73 -2.40 -1.44
C GLY A 112 7.07 -2.10 -0.09
N VAL A 113 6.33 -1.00 -0.05
CA VAL A 113 5.44 -0.65 1.05
C VAL A 113 4.14 -0.07 0.51
N GLN A 114 3.00 -0.67 0.85
CA GLN A 114 1.71 -0.04 0.64
C GLN A 114 1.54 1.07 1.68
N PHE A 115 1.42 2.32 1.22
CA PHE A 115 1.06 3.45 2.06
C PHE A 115 -0.41 3.80 1.82
N TYR A 116 -1.24 3.43 2.79
CA TYR A 116 -2.68 3.66 2.77
C TYR A 116 -3.08 4.65 3.86
N THR A 117 -3.79 5.72 3.52
CA THR A 117 -4.17 6.78 4.46
C THR A 117 -5.58 6.65 5.03
N GLY A 118 -6.14 5.43 5.12
CA GLY A 118 -7.43 5.24 5.78
C GLY A 118 -8.61 5.87 5.02
N ASN A 119 -8.54 5.87 3.69
CA ASN A 119 -9.42 6.64 2.80
C ASN A 119 -10.89 6.18 2.83
N PHE A 120 -11.11 4.90 3.14
CA PHE A 120 -12.40 4.21 3.09
C PHE A 120 -13.03 4.01 4.46
N LEU A 121 -12.35 4.45 5.53
CA LEU A 121 -12.97 4.51 6.85
C LEU A 121 -14.11 5.52 6.81
N ASP A 122 -15.31 5.11 7.21
CA ASP A 122 -16.53 5.92 7.08
C ASP A 122 -17.06 6.43 8.43
N GLY A 123 -16.39 6.09 9.53
CA GLY A 123 -16.81 6.48 10.87
C GLY A 123 -17.98 5.67 11.42
N THR A 124 -18.31 4.51 10.84
CA THR A 124 -19.38 3.65 11.38
C THR A 124 -18.85 2.62 12.38
N LEU A 125 -17.54 2.33 12.34
CA LEU A 125 -16.91 1.35 13.22
C LEU A 125 -16.76 1.90 14.65
N LYS A 126 -17.24 1.10 15.62
CA LYS A 126 -17.03 1.32 17.05
C LYS A 126 -15.70 0.72 17.48
N GLY A 127 -14.73 1.60 17.68
CA GLY A 127 -13.37 1.29 18.10
C GLY A 127 -13.17 1.16 19.61
N LYS A 128 -11.91 1.02 19.99
CA LYS A 128 -11.48 0.93 21.39
C LYS A 128 -11.86 2.19 22.17
N SER A 129 -12.23 2.02 23.44
CA SER A 129 -12.54 3.12 24.36
C SER A 129 -13.61 4.10 23.81
N GLY A 130 -14.56 3.60 23.03
CA GLY A 130 -15.62 4.41 22.42
C GLY A 130 -15.16 5.28 21.25
N ALA A 131 -13.93 5.10 20.76
CA ALA A 131 -13.45 5.81 19.57
C ALA A 131 -14.29 5.41 18.35
N VAL A 132 -14.42 6.36 17.42
CA VAL A 132 -14.93 6.13 16.07
C VAL A 132 -13.76 6.34 15.11
N TYR A 133 -13.69 5.56 14.04
CA TYR A 133 -12.62 5.65 13.05
C TYR A 133 -13.16 6.27 11.75
N PRO A 134 -13.18 7.62 11.62
CA PRO A 134 -13.56 8.29 10.38
C PRO A 134 -12.46 8.21 9.33
N LYS A 135 -12.77 8.67 8.12
CA LYS A 135 -11.81 8.84 7.03
C LYS A 135 -10.55 9.54 7.51
N HIS A 136 -9.39 8.98 7.17
CA HIS A 136 -8.05 9.49 7.53
C HIS A 136 -7.72 9.49 9.03
N SER A 137 -8.47 8.76 9.86
CA SER A 137 -8.14 8.61 11.30
C SER A 137 -6.95 7.69 11.58
N GLY A 138 -6.44 7.00 10.56
CA GLY A 138 -5.27 6.15 10.64
C GLY A 138 -4.61 5.97 9.27
N PHE A 139 -3.42 5.38 9.29
CA PHE A 139 -2.69 5.01 8.08
C PHE A 139 -2.02 3.64 8.29
N CYS A 140 -1.70 2.97 7.18
CA CYS A 140 -0.98 1.71 7.15
C CYS A 140 0.37 1.88 6.42
N LEU A 141 1.37 1.09 6.84
CA LEU A 141 2.65 0.92 6.17
C LEU A 141 2.89 -0.58 6.03
N GLU A 142 2.30 -1.17 4.99
CA GLU A 142 2.29 -2.62 4.78
C GLU A 142 3.51 -2.97 3.94
N THR A 143 4.60 -3.37 4.58
CA THR A 143 5.82 -3.78 3.88
C THR A 143 5.59 -5.11 3.19
N GLN A 144 5.80 -5.18 1.88
CA GLN A 144 5.34 -6.29 1.05
C GLN A 144 6.13 -6.44 -0.25
N ASN A 145 5.86 -7.52 -0.99
CA ASN A 145 6.15 -7.52 -2.42
C ASN A 145 5.14 -6.65 -3.18
N TRP A 146 5.44 -6.28 -4.42
CA TRP A 146 4.59 -5.38 -5.20
C TRP A 146 3.24 -6.03 -5.51
N PRO A 147 2.13 -5.29 -5.45
CA PRO A 147 0.81 -5.81 -5.82
C PRO A 147 0.82 -6.40 -7.23
N ASP A 148 0.04 -7.45 -7.45
CA ASP A 148 -0.09 -8.12 -8.74
C ASP A 148 1.22 -8.71 -9.32
N ALA A 149 2.31 -8.80 -8.55
CA ALA A 149 3.60 -9.31 -9.04
C ALA A 149 3.56 -10.75 -9.59
N VAL A 150 2.52 -11.53 -9.26
CA VAL A 150 2.32 -12.87 -9.85
C VAL A 150 1.97 -12.80 -11.35
N ASN A 151 1.36 -11.70 -11.80
CA ASN A 151 0.92 -11.49 -13.18
C ASN A 151 1.80 -10.47 -13.93
N GLN A 152 2.78 -9.84 -13.27
CA GLN A 152 3.66 -8.81 -13.83
C GLN A 152 5.12 -9.31 -13.87
N PRO A 153 5.60 -9.90 -14.99
CA PRO A 153 6.90 -10.58 -15.04
C PRO A 153 8.13 -9.71 -14.72
N HIS A 154 8.02 -8.39 -14.86
CA HIS A 154 9.09 -7.42 -14.56
C HIS A 154 9.08 -6.95 -13.10
N PHE A 155 8.09 -7.35 -12.30
CA PHE A 155 8.05 -7.07 -10.86
C PHE A 155 8.93 -8.06 -10.07
N PRO A 156 9.27 -7.78 -8.80
CA PRO A 156 10.06 -8.70 -8.01
C PRO A 156 9.38 -10.06 -7.86
N PRO A 157 10.11 -11.18 -7.95
CA PRO A 157 9.53 -12.51 -7.95
C PRO A 157 8.75 -12.79 -6.66
N VAL A 158 7.56 -13.37 -6.81
CA VAL A 158 6.64 -13.66 -5.68
C VAL A 158 6.43 -15.16 -5.43
N LEU A 159 6.84 -16.01 -6.37
CA LEU A 159 6.66 -17.45 -6.25
C LEU A 159 7.70 -18.05 -5.28
N LEU A 160 7.23 -18.87 -4.35
CA LEU A 160 8.04 -19.75 -3.52
C LEU A 160 7.94 -21.18 -4.06
N ARG A 161 9.08 -21.80 -4.40
CA ARG A 161 9.13 -23.17 -4.90
C ARG A 161 9.39 -24.19 -3.78
N PRO A 162 9.03 -25.47 -3.98
CA PRO A 162 9.38 -26.51 -3.02
C PRO A 162 10.88 -26.54 -2.71
N GLY A 163 11.23 -26.55 -1.43
CA GLY A 163 12.62 -26.53 -0.96
C GLY A 163 13.22 -25.13 -0.79
N GLU A 164 12.53 -24.07 -1.20
CA GLU A 164 12.91 -22.69 -0.90
C GLU A 164 12.30 -22.24 0.45
N GLU A 165 12.90 -21.21 1.04
CA GLU A 165 12.41 -20.56 2.26
C GLU A 165 11.97 -19.12 1.95
N TYR A 166 10.78 -18.77 2.40
CA TYR A 166 10.30 -17.39 2.40
C TYR A 166 10.59 -16.76 3.76
N ASP A 167 11.56 -15.86 3.80
CA ASP A 167 11.96 -15.14 5.00
C ASP A 167 12.02 -13.64 4.73
N HIS A 168 11.17 -12.91 5.45
CA HIS A 168 11.12 -11.46 5.42
C HIS A 168 10.82 -10.93 6.82
N THR A 169 11.53 -9.87 7.18
CA THR A 169 11.37 -9.17 8.45
C THR A 169 11.09 -7.68 8.25
N THR A 170 10.24 -7.13 9.12
CA THR A 170 9.96 -5.70 9.26
C THR A 170 10.14 -5.26 10.71
N TRP A 171 10.77 -4.11 10.90
CA TRP A 171 11.05 -3.53 12.21
C TRP A 171 10.31 -2.22 12.37
N PHE A 172 9.43 -2.16 13.38
CA PHE A 172 8.78 -0.93 13.83
C PHE A 172 9.53 -0.37 15.03
N ARG A 173 10.36 0.65 14.80
CA ARG A 173 11.13 1.32 15.84
C ARG A 173 10.39 2.57 16.28
N PHE A 174 9.96 2.57 17.54
CA PHE A 174 9.38 3.74 18.18
C PHE A 174 10.46 4.53 18.93
N SER A 175 10.43 5.85 18.79
CA SER A 175 11.29 6.77 19.54
C SER A 175 10.56 8.09 19.80
N VAL A 176 11.28 9.04 20.41
CA VAL A 176 10.82 10.41 20.67
C VAL A 176 11.83 11.38 20.05
N ALA A 177 11.36 12.47 19.47
CA ALA A 177 12.16 13.57 18.92
C ALA A 177 11.52 14.93 19.21
#